data_AF-A0A835RMR7-F1
#
_entry.id   AF-A0A835RMR7-F1
#
_cell.length_a   1.000
_cell.length_b   1.000
_cell.length_c   1.000
_cell.angle_alpha   90.00
_cell.angle_beta   90.00
_cell.angle_gamma   90.00
#
_symmetry.space_group_name_H-M   'P 1'
#
loop_
_entity.id
_entity.type
_entity.pdbx_description
1 polymer ?
#
loop_
_entity_poly.entity_id
_entity_poly.type
_entity_poly.pdbx_seq_one_letter_code
_entity_poly.pdbx_strand_id
1 'polypeptide(L)'
;MSNRLSISDPTELVQFASGFEKSVIDVHYYNLFSSIFDGTTVQQNINYVYHNRASTLGSLTMSNGPLIFVGEWVDEMDANNASKGDYQHFGAAQLDVYGRATFGWSYWTLKNVDEHWSLEWMIKNGSSSPIKVVNLGGWLVTEGWITPDLFDQIPINKDLLDGTQINLKSVTQNRFLCAENGGGSIVVKNQQSASDWGHSRITEKTFQFRAFKWQFFELNDHKHLIAVSTSSQNSDPSKTFELIRKDNDPNRIRLRAPNGFFLQEHWNSFIVEDDFKFMSENGLNAVKIPVGWWIMFDPNPPNPFVGGSWQTLDKAFNWAKKYNLKVIIDLHAVPGSQNGWDHSGTRDGFQSWGQTDDTIEQTVDNHELMCKLVFHRYADKPELYAIELINEPLAPGVTLNKLKKYYEAGYNATRRHTDVHLCGSVIDVHYYNMFSSMFKRMTVQQNIDYVYNNRASVLNSLMVSNGPLVFVGEWVDEMGVANASKEDYQRFGEAQLDVYGRATFGWSYWTFRIPYNHWSLEWMIKNGYITL
;
A
#
# COMPACT_ATOMS: atom_id res chain seq x y z
N MET A 1 1.82 -40.08 9.77
CA MET A 1 1.13 -39.07 8.95
C MET A 1 -0.14 -38.71 9.70
N SER A 2 -0.33 -37.46 10.12
CA SER A 2 -1.53 -37.08 10.89
C SER A 2 -2.68 -36.75 9.96
N ASN A 3 -3.86 -37.29 10.25
CA ASN A 3 -5.10 -36.95 9.58
C ASN A 3 -5.53 -35.54 9.99
N ARG A 4 -6.19 -34.84 9.08
CA ARG A 4 -6.76 -33.53 9.40
C ARG A 4 -7.98 -33.72 10.31
N LEU A 5 -8.13 -32.82 11.29
CA LEU A 5 -9.32 -32.76 12.14
C LEU A 5 -10.56 -32.36 11.32
N SER A 6 -11.75 -32.83 11.74
CA SER A 6 -13.06 -32.41 11.22
C SER A 6 -13.31 -32.63 9.72
N ILE A 7 -12.68 -33.64 9.12
CA ILE A 7 -12.87 -34.01 7.71
C ILE A 7 -14.13 -34.86 7.47
N SER A 8 -14.73 -34.71 6.28
CA SER A 8 -15.91 -35.49 5.87
C SER A 8 -15.58 -36.91 5.40
N ASP A 9 -14.36 -37.14 4.90
CA ASP A 9 -13.86 -38.45 4.50
C ASP A 9 -12.65 -38.83 5.36
N PRO A 10 -12.80 -39.73 6.33
CA PRO A 10 -11.69 -40.13 7.19
C PRO A 10 -10.59 -40.90 6.44
N THR A 11 -10.90 -41.48 5.26
CA THR A 11 -10.00 -42.38 4.52
C THR A 11 -9.06 -41.65 3.55
N GLU A 12 -9.07 -40.32 3.51
CA GLU A 12 -8.37 -39.51 2.51
C GLU A 12 -6.86 -39.81 2.39
N LEU A 13 -6.21 -40.22 3.49
CA LEU A 13 -4.79 -40.56 3.50
C LEU A 13 -4.50 -42.06 3.32
N VAL A 14 -5.51 -42.93 3.34
CA VAL A 14 -5.31 -44.40 3.35
C VAL A 14 -4.61 -44.86 2.08
N GLN A 15 -5.11 -44.44 0.89
CA GLN A 15 -4.49 -44.82 -0.38
C GLN A 15 -3.08 -44.25 -0.53
N PHE A 16 -2.87 -43.00 -0.10
CA PHE A 16 -1.57 -42.35 -0.14
C PHE A 16 -0.56 -43.06 0.77
N ALA A 17 -0.92 -43.28 2.04
CA ALA A 17 -0.04 -43.91 3.03
C ALA A 17 0.24 -45.38 2.73
N SER A 18 -0.67 -46.08 2.03
CA SER A 18 -0.46 -47.46 1.55
C SER A 18 0.69 -47.57 0.53
N GLY A 19 1.11 -46.47 -0.10
CA GLY A 19 2.27 -46.42 -0.97
C GLY A 19 3.62 -46.45 -0.25
N PHE A 20 3.64 -46.42 1.08
CA PHE A 20 4.85 -46.33 1.90
C PHE A 20 4.97 -47.53 2.85
N GLU A 21 6.15 -48.15 2.89
CA GLU A 21 6.44 -49.22 3.85
C GLU A 21 6.53 -48.65 5.27
N LYS A 22 5.97 -49.35 6.26
CA LYS A 22 5.98 -48.99 7.70
C LYS A 22 5.38 -47.61 7.99
N SER A 23 4.40 -47.20 7.21
CA SER A 23 3.67 -45.97 7.44
C SER A 23 2.62 -46.14 8.54
N VAL A 24 2.42 -45.07 9.31
CA VAL A 24 1.39 -44.98 10.33
C VAL A 24 0.52 -43.77 10.02
N ILE A 25 -0.80 -43.94 9.98
CA ILE A 25 -1.76 -42.83 10.01
C ILE A 25 -2.11 -42.55 11.46
N ASP A 26 -1.88 -41.32 11.89
CA ASP A 26 -2.20 -40.79 13.20
C ASP A 26 -3.56 -40.07 13.13
N VAL A 27 -4.55 -40.53 13.89
CA VAL A 27 -5.89 -39.96 13.97
C VAL A 27 -6.17 -39.42 15.36
N HIS A 28 -6.87 -38.29 15.40
CA HIS A 28 -7.18 -37.60 16.65
C HIS A 28 -8.69 -37.55 16.84
N TYR A 29 -9.17 -37.97 18.02
CA TYR A 29 -10.60 -38.07 18.31
C TYR A 29 -10.99 -37.26 19.54
N TYR A 30 -11.88 -36.31 19.30
CA TYR A 30 -12.48 -35.45 20.32
C TYR A 30 -14.00 -35.43 20.13
N ASN A 31 -14.75 -35.56 21.21
CA ASN A 31 -16.22 -35.41 21.22
C ASN A 31 -16.67 -34.06 21.81
N LEU A 32 -15.73 -33.15 22.08
CA LEU A 32 -15.99 -31.83 22.66
C LEU A 32 -16.07 -30.71 21.60
N PHE A 33 -15.36 -30.85 20.48
CA PHE A 33 -15.11 -29.74 19.56
C PHE A 33 -16.06 -29.66 18.36
N SER A 34 -17.13 -30.46 18.35
CA SER A 34 -18.11 -30.48 17.27
C SER A 34 -19.50 -30.23 17.82
N SER A 35 -20.21 -29.30 17.18
CA SER A 35 -21.58 -28.92 17.57
C SER A 35 -22.60 -30.06 17.50
N ILE A 36 -22.25 -31.20 16.88
CA ILE A 36 -23.08 -32.41 16.90
C ILE A 36 -23.21 -33.00 18.31
N PHE A 37 -22.31 -32.64 19.23
CA PHE A 37 -22.32 -33.08 20.61
C PHE A 37 -22.99 -32.08 21.57
N ASP A 38 -23.36 -30.88 21.09
CA ASP A 38 -24.02 -29.85 21.90
C ASP A 38 -25.33 -30.41 22.48
N GLY A 39 -25.44 -30.40 23.81
CA GLY A 39 -26.62 -30.88 24.53
C GLY A 39 -26.83 -32.40 24.48
N THR A 40 -25.82 -33.18 24.06
CA THR A 40 -25.88 -34.63 24.10
C THR A 40 -25.72 -35.18 25.51
N THR A 41 -26.36 -36.32 25.76
CA THR A 41 -26.20 -37.07 27.01
C THR A 41 -24.91 -37.87 27.00
N VAL A 42 -24.44 -38.25 28.19
CA VAL A 42 -23.31 -39.18 28.38
C VAL A 42 -23.49 -40.45 27.52
N GLN A 43 -24.67 -41.05 27.54
CA GLN A 43 -24.94 -42.28 26.78
C GLN A 43 -24.90 -42.04 25.26
N GLN A 44 -25.30 -40.87 24.78
CA GLN A 44 -25.18 -40.53 23.36
C GLN A 44 -23.72 -40.38 22.93
N ASN A 45 -22.87 -39.79 23.77
CA ASN A 45 -21.42 -39.73 23.54
C ASN A 45 -20.79 -41.12 23.48
N ILE A 46 -21.13 -42.00 24.44
CA ILE A 46 -20.67 -43.39 24.48
C ILE A 46 -21.14 -44.15 23.23
N ASN A 47 -22.41 -44.02 22.86
CA ASN A 47 -22.96 -44.67 21.68
C ASN A 47 -22.25 -44.19 20.40
N TYR A 48 -21.93 -42.90 20.30
CA TYR A 48 -21.20 -42.35 19.16
C TYR A 48 -19.81 -42.97 19.02
N VAL A 49 -19.12 -43.23 20.13
CA VAL A 49 -17.82 -43.93 20.11
C VAL A 49 -17.98 -45.35 19.56
N TYR A 50 -18.95 -46.12 20.08
CA TYR A 50 -19.16 -47.51 19.67
C TYR A 50 -19.68 -47.70 18.25
N HIS A 51 -20.44 -46.75 17.72
CA HIS A 51 -21.00 -46.86 16.38
C HIS A 51 -20.14 -46.10 15.38
N ASN A 52 -20.03 -44.78 15.55
CA ASN A 52 -19.41 -43.90 14.58
C ASN A 52 -17.89 -44.01 14.61
N ARG A 53 -17.25 -43.83 15.78
CA ARG A 53 -15.78 -43.89 15.85
C ARG A 53 -15.24 -45.29 15.56
N ALA A 54 -15.94 -46.33 16.01
CA ALA A 54 -15.58 -47.71 15.68
C ALA A 54 -15.70 -48.00 14.18
N SER A 55 -16.78 -47.53 13.53
CA SER A 55 -16.95 -47.66 12.08
C SER A 55 -15.87 -46.90 11.31
N THR A 56 -15.55 -45.67 11.74
CA THR A 56 -14.48 -44.87 11.14
C THR A 56 -13.14 -45.58 11.28
N LEU A 57 -12.78 -46.03 12.47
CA LEU A 57 -11.53 -46.75 12.72
C LEU A 57 -11.45 -48.06 11.92
N GLY A 58 -12.58 -48.77 11.79
CA GLY A 58 -12.71 -49.94 10.93
C GLY A 58 -12.45 -49.63 9.45
N SER A 59 -12.99 -48.52 8.93
CA SER A 59 -12.77 -48.12 7.54
C SER A 59 -11.32 -47.76 7.20
N LEU A 60 -10.55 -47.33 8.22
CA LEU A 60 -9.12 -47.03 8.08
C LEU A 60 -8.25 -48.29 8.10
N THR A 61 -8.77 -49.38 8.64
CA THR A 61 -8.00 -50.60 8.91
C THR A 61 -8.14 -51.59 7.76
N MET A 62 -7.11 -51.70 6.92
CA MET A 62 -7.07 -52.62 5.78
C MET A 62 -5.96 -53.67 5.92
N SER A 63 -6.18 -54.89 5.42
CA SER A 63 -5.25 -56.03 5.58
C SER A 63 -3.83 -55.81 5.04
N ASN A 64 -3.62 -54.84 4.15
CA ASN A 64 -2.33 -54.44 3.59
C ASN A 64 -2.17 -52.90 3.57
N GLY A 65 -2.87 -52.20 4.46
CA GLY A 65 -2.84 -50.74 4.57
C GLY A 65 -1.80 -50.23 5.58
N PRO A 66 -1.67 -48.90 5.74
CA PRO A 66 -0.87 -48.30 6.80
C PRO A 66 -1.36 -48.74 8.18
N LEU A 67 -0.46 -48.71 9.17
CA LEU A 67 -0.85 -48.94 10.57
C LEU A 67 -1.61 -47.71 11.08
N ILE A 68 -2.55 -47.90 12.00
CA ILE A 68 -3.42 -46.84 12.51
C ILE A 68 -3.07 -46.57 13.97
N PHE A 69 -2.80 -45.30 14.27
CA PHE A 69 -2.49 -44.80 15.60
C PHE A 69 -3.56 -43.78 16.00
N VAL A 70 -4.16 -43.93 17.18
CA VAL A 70 -5.03 -42.88 17.74
C VAL A 70 -4.17 -41.98 18.62
N GLY A 71 -3.51 -40.98 18.04
CA GLY A 71 -2.44 -40.24 18.71
C GLY A 71 -2.88 -39.13 19.65
N GLU A 72 -4.15 -38.71 19.58
CA GLU A 72 -4.69 -37.75 20.53
C GLU A 72 -6.17 -37.99 20.81
N TRP A 73 -6.50 -38.06 22.10
CA TRP A 73 -7.85 -38.10 22.63
C TRP A 73 -7.82 -37.71 24.11
N VAL A 74 -8.99 -37.30 24.62
CA VAL A 74 -9.24 -37.00 26.03
C VAL A 74 -10.61 -37.51 26.45
N ASP A 75 -10.83 -37.65 27.75
CA ASP A 75 -12.10 -38.07 28.31
C ASP A 75 -13.10 -36.92 28.48
N GLU A 76 -12.70 -35.68 28.19
CA GLU A 76 -13.60 -34.54 28.25
C GLU A 76 -14.73 -34.63 27.21
N MET A 77 -15.97 -34.35 27.65
CA MET A 77 -17.18 -34.36 26.84
C MET A 77 -18.10 -33.23 27.26
N ASP A 78 -18.76 -32.58 26.31
CA ASP A 78 -19.73 -31.51 26.57
C ASP A 78 -21.12 -32.08 26.95
N ALA A 79 -21.17 -32.77 28.09
CA ALA A 79 -22.39 -33.40 28.61
C ALA A 79 -22.87 -32.73 29.91
N ASN A 80 -24.11 -32.24 29.90
CA ASN A 80 -24.70 -31.56 31.05
C ASN A 80 -24.74 -32.48 32.30
N ASN A 81 -24.21 -31.99 33.43
CA ASN A 81 -24.23 -32.65 34.74
C ASN A 81 -23.58 -34.05 34.79
N ALA A 82 -22.58 -34.33 33.94
CA ALA A 82 -21.83 -35.58 33.98
C ALA A 82 -21.09 -35.77 35.31
N SER A 83 -21.26 -36.93 35.93
CA SER A 83 -20.51 -37.31 37.12
C SER A 83 -19.12 -37.80 36.76
N LYS A 84 -18.21 -37.85 37.74
CA LYS A 84 -16.90 -38.50 37.57
C LYS A 84 -17.01 -39.95 37.04
N GLY A 85 -18.03 -40.69 37.46
CA GLY A 85 -18.28 -42.05 36.97
C GLY A 85 -18.66 -42.09 35.49
N ASP A 86 -19.33 -41.04 35.00
CA ASP A 86 -19.72 -40.92 33.59
C ASP A 86 -18.50 -40.68 32.69
N TYR A 87 -17.56 -39.83 33.13
CA TYR A 87 -16.28 -39.63 32.44
C TYR A 87 -15.41 -40.89 32.41
N GLN A 88 -15.42 -41.68 33.50
CA GLN A 88 -14.75 -42.99 33.53
C GLN A 88 -15.37 -43.99 32.55
N HIS A 89 -16.71 -44.05 32.49
CA HIS A 89 -17.41 -44.92 31.55
C HIS A 89 -17.21 -44.48 30.10
N PHE A 90 -17.18 -43.17 29.84
CA PHE A 90 -16.87 -42.62 28.53
C PHE A 90 -15.44 -42.96 28.11
N GLY A 91 -14.45 -42.74 28.98
CA GLY A 91 -13.06 -43.11 28.71
C GLY A 91 -12.86 -44.61 28.52
N ALA A 92 -13.58 -45.45 29.27
CA ALA A 92 -13.57 -46.90 29.05
C ALA A 92 -14.12 -47.27 27.66
N ALA A 93 -15.18 -46.62 27.18
CA ALA A 93 -15.72 -46.82 25.84
C ALA A 93 -14.73 -46.36 24.75
N GLN A 94 -14.08 -45.22 24.96
CA GLN A 94 -13.01 -44.72 24.08
C GLN A 94 -11.84 -45.70 24.01
N LEU A 95 -11.38 -46.21 25.15
CA LEU A 95 -10.32 -47.21 25.21
C LEU A 95 -10.68 -48.52 24.51
N ASP A 96 -11.91 -49.02 24.67
CA ASP A 96 -12.36 -50.24 23.99
C ASP A 96 -12.37 -50.11 22.47
N VAL A 97 -12.70 -48.91 21.96
CA VAL A 97 -12.74 -48.66 20.51
C VAL A 97 -11.36 -48.26 19.97
N TYR A 98 -10.69 -47.28 20.58
CA TYR A 98 -9.39 -46.77 20.13
C TYR A 98 -8.26 -47.80 20.34
N GLY A 99 -8.40 -48.69 21.32
CA GLY A 99 -7.52 -49.84 21.51
C GLY A 99 -7.51 -50.83 20.35
N ARG A 100 -8.47 -50.74 19.41
CA ARG A 100 -8.53 -51.57 18.18
C ARG A 100 -7.61 -51.07 17.07
N ALA A 101 -7.00 -49.89 17.23
CA ALA A 101 -6.08 -49.33 16.26
C ALA A 101 -4.83 -50.21 16.12
N THR A 102 -4.34 -50.40 14.89
CA THR A 102 -3.31 -51.40 14.58
C THR A 102 -1.89 -51.03 15.01
N PHE A 103 -1.65 -49.78 15.40
CA PHE A 103 -0.37 -49.29 15.93
C PHE A 103 -0.40 -48.96 17.44
N GLY A 104 -1.54 -48.51 17.96
CA GLY A 104 -1.72 -48.13 19.36
C GLY A 104 -2.43 -46.78 19.53
N TRP A 105 -2.30 -46.17 20.72
CA TRP A 105 -2.89 -44.86 21.02
C TRP A 105 -2.04 -44.02 21.99
N SER A 106 -2.27 -42.71 21.99
CA SER A 106 -1.67 -41.77 22.95
C SER A 106 -2.71 -40.82 23.53
N TYR A 107 -2.66 -40.63 24.84
CA TYR A 107 -3.47 -39.62 25.53
C TYR A 107 -2.83 -38.24 25.37
N TRP A 108 -3.66 -37.21 25.24
CA TRP A 108 -3.19 -35.88 24.82
C TRP A 108 -2.09 -35.28 25.70
N THR A 109 -2.15 -35.39 27.03
CA THR A 109 -1.01 -34.99 27.88
C THR A 109 -0.98 -35.73 29.20
N LEU A 110 0.21 -35.81 29.81
CA LEU A 110 0.39 -36.41 31.12
C LEU A 110 -0.18 -35.51 32.21
N LYS A 111 0.05 -34.19 32.11
CA LYS A 111 -0.32 -33.19 33.11
C LYS A 111 -1.05 -32.03 32.46
N ASN A 112 -2.16 -31.63 33.07
CA ASN A 112 -2.92 -30.45 32.71
C ASN A 112 -3.57 -29.87 33.97
N VAL A 113 -3.92 -28.58 33.95
CA VAL A 113 -4.69 -27.92 35.00
C VAL A 113 -6.14 -28.41 35.06
N ASP A 114 -6.70 -28.85 33.93
CA ASP A 114 -8.01 -29.46 33.82
C ASP A 114 -7.93 -30.99 33.99
N GLU A 115 -8.75 -31.51 34.90
CA GLU A 115 -8.62 -32.88 35.42
C GLU A 115 -8.76 -33.96 34.33
N HIS A 116 -9.80 -33.89 33.49
CA HIS A 116 -10.06 -34.89 32.45
C HIS A 116 -9.15 -34.73 31.21
N TRP A 117 -8.34 -33.68 31.16
CA TRP A 117 -7.28 -33.50 30.17
C TRP A 117 -5.95 -34.09 30.63
N SER A 118 -5.82 -34.45 31.92
CA SER A 118 -4.63 -35.05 32.51
C SER A 118 -4.72 -36.57 32.55
N LEU A 119 -3.84 -37.25 31.81
CA LEU A 119 -3.71 -38.71 31.93
C LEU A 119 -3.30 -39.13 33.35
N GLU A 120 -2.46 -38.33 34.03
CA GLU A 120 -2.08 -38.61 35.42
C GLU A 120 -3.31 -38.67 36.34
N TRP A 121 -4.26 -37.75 36.17
CA TRP A 121 -5.52 -37.78 36.91
C TRP A 121 -6.36 -39.01 36.53
N MET A 122 -6.50 -39.31 35.23
CA MET A 122 -7.27 -40.48 34.77
C MET A 122 -6.67 -41.81 35.28
N ILE A 123 -5.34 -41.97 35.27
CA ILE A 123 -4.66 -43.17 35.79
C ILE A 123 -4.89 -43.32 37.29
N LYS A 124 -4.75 -42.24 38.06
CA LYS A 124 -5.02 -42.24 39.50
C LYS A 124 -6.48 -42.58 39.82
N ASN A 125 -7.37 -42.49 38.83
CA ASN A 125 -8.81 -42.69 38.96
C ASN A 125 -9.39 -43.81 38.05
N GLY A 126 -8.56 -44.67 37.44
CA GLY A 126 -8.92 -46.00 36.92
C GLY A 126 -9.09 -46.16 35.39
N SER A 127 -8.06 -46.74 34.70
CA SER A 127 -8.18 -47.38 33.37
C SER A 127 -6.95 -48.26 32.96
N SER A 128 -7.15 -49.46 32.37
CA SER A 128 -6.13 -50.45 31.92
C SER A 128 -6.32 -50.93 30.44
N SER A 129 -5.51 -51.83 29.82
CA SER A 129 -4.42 -51.63 28.79
C SER A 129 -4.76 -52.15 27.35
N PRO A 130 -4.11 -51.70 26.23
CA PRO A 130 -2.76 -52.11 25.72
C PRO A 130 -1.83 -50.90 25.37
N ILE A 131 -0.71 -51.04 24.60
CA ILE A 131 0.44 -50.07 24.50
C ILE A 131 -0.01 -48.61 24.63
N LYS A 132 0.38 -47.99 25.74
CA LYS A 132 -0.02 -46.66 26.17
C LYS A 132 1.14 -45.70 26.01
N VAL A 133 0.93 -44.68 25.21
CA VAL A 133 1.84 -43.54 25.13
C VAL A 133 1.12 -42.32 25.68
N VAL A 134 1.88 -41.34 26.15
CA VAL A 134 1.35 -40.04 26.56
C VAL A 134 2.19 -38.96 25.87
N ASN A 135 1.53 -37.97 25.28
CA ASN A 135 2.28 -36.86 24.72
C ASN A 135 2.80 -35.99 25.88
N LEU A 136 4.03 -35.48 25.77
CA LEU A 136 4.62 -34.59 26.77
C LEU A 136 4.41 -33.13 26.35
N GLY A 137 3.14 -32.75 26.19
CA GLY A 137 2.73 -31.37 25.87
C GLY A 137 3.25 -30.38 26.91
N GLY A 138 3.54 -29.15 26.49
CA GLY A 138 4.05 -28.10 27.38
C GLY A 138 5.55 -28.14 27.69
N TRP A 139 6.30 -29.18 27.29
CA TRP A 139 7.72 -29.32 27.65
C TRP A 139 8.66 -28.53 26.71
N LEU A 140 8.69 -28.88 25.42
CA LEU A 140 9.50 -28.18 24.41
C LEU A 140 8.65 -27.25 23.52
N VAL A 141 7.33 -27.42 23.58
CA VAL A 141 6.32 -26.54 22.98
C VAL A 141 5.48 -26.04 24.14
N THR A 142 5.66 -24.78 24.54
CA THR A 142 4.95 -24.20 25.69
C THR A 142 3.54 -23.79 25.26
N GLU A 143 2.52 -24.38 25.90
CA GLU A 143 1.12 -24.17 25.54
C GLU A 143 0.38 -23.45 26.67
N GLY A 144 -0.35 -22.38 26.33
CA GLY A 144 -1.00 -21.49 27.29
C GLY A 144 -2.13 -22.13 28.11
N TRP A 145 -2.72 -23.22 27.62
CA TRP A 145 -3.74 -24.00 28.35
C TRP A 145 -3.14 -25.09 29.25
N ILE A 146 -1.84 -25.42 29.12
CA ILE A 146 -1.18 -26.41 30.00
C ILE A 146 -0.61 -25.72 31.25
N THR A 147 0.02 -24.55 31.06
CA THR A 147 0.64 -23.78 32.16
C THR A 147 0.33 -22.28 32.01
N PRO A 148 -0.91 -21.84 32.31
CA PRO A 148 -1.36 -20.46 32.07
C PRO A 148 -0.48 -19.39 32.72
N ASP A 149 0.02 -19.66 33.93
CA ASP A 149 0.76 -18.71 34.76
C ASP A 149 2.09 -18.23 34.13
N LEU A 150 2.68 -19.02 33.22
CA LEU A 150 3.89 -18.61 32.48
C LEU A 150 3.64 -17.41 31.56
N PHE A 151 2.37 -17.05 31.32
CA PHE A 151 1.96 -16.01 30.40
C PHE A 151 1.39 -14.75 31.09
N ASP A 152 1.35 -14.71 32.43
CA ASP A 152 0.64 -13.70 33.21
C ASP A 152 1.30 -12.30 33.27
N GLN A 153 2.62 -12.19 33.03
CA GLN A 153 3.35 -10.90 33.10
C GLN A 153 3.43 -10.13 31.76
N ILE A 154 2.70 -10.56 30.73
CA ILE A 154 2.59 -9.83 29.46
C ILE A 154 1.47 -8.78 29.61
N PRO A 155 1.78 -7.48 29.80
CA PRO A 155 0.78 -6.55 30.30
C PRO A 155 -0.14 -6.08 29.17
N ILE A 156 -1.44 -6.19 29.44
CA ILE A 156 -2.58 -5.80 28.59
C ILE A 156 -2.74 -6.74 27.37
N ASN A 157 -3.34 -7.90 27.65
CA ASN A 157 -4.06 -8.79 26.71
C ASN A 157 -3.38 -10.07 26.18
N LYS A 158 -2.32 -10.63 26.80
CA LYS A 158 -1.74 -11.91 26.31
C LYS A 158 -1.39 -11.88 24.79
N ASP A 159 -1.18 -10.68 24.23
CA ASP A 159 -1.53 -10.37 22.83
C ASP A 159 -0.31 -10.19 21.91
N LEU A 160 0.88 -10.57 22.36
CA LEU A 160 2.13 -10.39 21.59
C LEU A 160 3.07 -11.59 21.72
N LEU A 161 2.50 -12.78 21.87
CA LEU A 161 3.21 -14.04 21.70
C LEU A 161 3.48 -14.29 20.21
N ASP A 162 4.34 -15.28 19.91
CA ASP A 162 4.56 -15.68 18.52
C ASP A 162 3.23 -16.21 17.96
N GLY A 163 2.76 -15.58 16.87
CA GLY A 163 1.43 -15.85 16.31
C GLY A 163 0.28 -14.94 16.77
N THR A 164 0.48 -14.02 17.73
CA THR A 164 -0.62 -13.10 18.05
C THR A 164 -0.91 -12.09 16.94
N GLN A 165 -2.12 -11.55 16.94
CA GLN A 165 -2.64 -10.76 15.84
C GLN A 165 -2.79 -9.29 16.22
N ILE A 166 -2.01 -8.43 15.58
CA ILE A 166 -2.06 -6.98 15.78
C ILE A 166 -2.66 -6.27 14.57
N ASN A 167 -3.48 -5.26 14.82
CA ASN A 167 -4.11 -4.46 13.77
C ASN A 167 -3.53 -3.03 13.77
N LEU A 168 -2.96 -2.60 12.64
CA LEU A 168 -2.46 -1.25 12.47
C LEU A 168 -3.53 -0.34 11.86
N LYS A 169 -4.07 0.58 12.67
CA LYS A 169 -5.07 1.56 12.24
C LYS A 169 -4.44 2.91 11.96
N SER A 170 -4.68 3.46 10.78
CA SER A 170 -4.41 4.86 10.49
C SER A 170 -5.32 5.73 11.37
N VAL A 171 -4.71 6.53 12.24
CA VAL A 171 -5.42 7.50 13.10
C VAL A 171 -6.11 8.57 12.27
N THR A 172 -5.52 8.98 11.13
CA THR A 172 -6.05 10.04 10.26
C THR A 172 -7.16 9.55 9.34
N GLN A 173 -7.11 8.31 8.86
CA GLN A 173 -8.13 7.76 7.94
C GLN A 173 -9.17 6.89 8.65
N ASN A 174 -8.95 6.54 9.92
CA ASN A 174 -9.80 5.62 10.67
C ASN A 174 -9.95 4.24 9.98
N ARG A 175 -8.93 3.81 9.22
CA ARG A 175 -8.87 2.56 8.44
C ARG A 175 -7.67 1.71 8.83
N PHE A 176 -7.74 0.41 8.62
CA PHE A 176 -6.68 -0.54 8.91
C PHE A 176 -5.76 -0.77 7.70
N LEU A 177 -4.46 -0.98 7.96
CA LEU A 177 -3.45 -1.34 6.98
C LEU A 177 -3.71 -2.77 6.47
N CYS A 178 -3.62 -3.03 5.17
CA CYS A 178 -3.73 -4.37 4.59
C CYS A 178 -2.91 -4.58 3.31
N ALA A 179 -2.58 -5.83 2.96
CA ALA A 179 -2.12 -6.18 1.61
C ALA A 179 -3.36 -6.36 0.72
N GLU A 180 -3.53 -5.51 -0.30
CA GLU A 180 -4.80 -5.33 -1.03
C GLU A 180 -5.36 -6.63 -1.61
N ASN A 181 -4.48 -7.56 -2.05
CA ASN A 181 -4.87 -8.83 -2.66
C ASN A 181 -4.14 -10.03 -2.02
N GLY A 182 -3.71 -9.88 -0.76
CA GLY A 182 -2.92 -10.89 -0.03
C GLY A 182 -1.43 -10.88 -0.38
N GLY A 183 -0.73 -11.97 -0.08
CA GLY A 183 0.69 -12.09 -0.36
C GLY A 183 1.05 -11.85 -1.85
N GLY A 184 2.04 -11.01 -2.10
CA GLY A 184 2.59 -10.63 -3.41
C GLY A 184 2.17 -9.22 -3.85
N SER A 185 1.30 -8.57 -3.07
CA SER A 185 0.60 -7.35 -3.47
C SER A 185 1.03 -6.11 -2.67
N ILE A 186 0.59 -4.95 -3.14
CA ILE A 186 0.84 -3.66 -2.51
C ILE A 186 0.18 -3.60 -1.12
N VAL A 187 0.84 -2.91 -0.21
CA VAL A 187 0.30 -2.64 1.13
C VAL A 187 -0.41 -1.28 1.12
N VAL A 188 -1.68 -1.28 1.51
CA VAL A 188 -2.61 -0.14 1.49
C VAL A 188 -3.26 0.06 2.86
N LYS A 189 -3.97 1.17 3.11
CA LYS A 189 -4.60 1.50 4.40
C LYS A 189 -6.09 1.84 4.27
N ASN A 190 -6.86 0.95 3.68
CA ASN A 190 -8.25 1.21 3.25
C ASN A 190 -9.32 0.34 3.95
N GLN A 191 -8.94 -0.64 4.77
CA GLN A 191 -9.91 -1.57 5.38
C GLN A 191 -10.72 -0.91 6.48
N GLN A 192 -12.05 -1.12 6.46
CA GLN A 192 -12.96 -0.52 7.44
C GLN A 192 -12.94 -1.24 8.80
N SER A 193 -12.68 -2.55 8.77
CA SER A 193 -12.53 -3.41 9.94
C SER A 193 -11.11 -3.93 10.04
N ALA A 194 -10.70 -4.26 11.26
CA ALA A 194 -9.52 -5.06 11.50
C ALA A 194 -9.66 -6.40 10.77
N SER A 195 -8.54 -6.92 10.24
CA SER A 195 -8.45 -8.26 9.69
C SER A 195 -7.29 -8.97 10.37
N ASP A 196 -7.44 -10.24 10.70
CA ASP A 196 -6.46 -11.04 11.43
C ASP A 196 -5.06 -11.01 10.75
N TRP A 197 -4.08 -10.32 11.35
CA TRP A 197 -2.68 -10.24 10.88
C TRP A 197 -1.79 -11.17 11.67
N GLY A 198 -1.10 -12.15 11.07
CA GLY A 198 -0.11 -12.97 11.77
C GLY A 198 1.32 -12.41 11.68
N HIS A 199 1.98 -12.19 12.83
CA HIS A 199 3.32 -11.62 13.07
C HIS A 199 4.52 -12.12 12.23
N SER A 200 5.66 -11.40 12.35
CA SER A 200 6.93 -12.04 12.80
C SER A 200 7.90 -11.07 13.54
N ARG A 201 8.23 -11.46 14.79
CA ARG A 201 9.34 -11.07 15.70
C ARG A 201 9.59 -9.58 16.05
N ILE A 202 9.42 -9.29 17.34
CA ILE A 202 9.66 -7.98 17.99
C ILE A 202 11.04 -7.97 18.66
N THR A 203 11.87 -6.96 18.38
CA THR A 203 12.83 -6.46 19.38
C THR A 203 12.30 -5.13 19.94
N GLU A 204 12.97 -4.55 20.94
CA GLU A 204 12.54 -3.25 21.52
C GLU A 204 12.39 -2.12 20.47
N LYS A 205 13.15 -2.18 19.36
CA LYS A 205 13.25 -1.09 18.37
C LYS A 205 12.98 -1.48 16.92
N THR A 206 12.93 -2.77 16.60
CA THR A 206 12.82 -3.26 15.22
C THR A 206 11.71 -4.29 15.05
N PHE A 207 11.13 -4.32 13.84
CA PHE A 207 9.99 -5.18 13.51
C PHE A 207 10.02 -5.62 12.04
N GLN A 208 9.50 -6.82 11.76
CA GLN A 208 9.23 -7.29 10.39
C GLN A 208 7.72 -7.52 10.22
N PHE A 209 7.12 -6.89 9.21
CA PHE A 209 5.69 -7.05 8.93
C PHE A 209 5.46 -8.27 8.04
N ARG A 210 4.41 -9.04 8.32
CA ARG A 210 4.04 -10.24 7.57
C ARG A 210 2.57 -10.18 7.13
N ALA A 211 2.31 -10.49 5.86
CA ALA A 211 1.00 -10.54 5.22
C ALA A 211 0.40 -11.95 5.22
N PHE A 212 -0.84 -12.06 4.74
CA PHE A 212 -1.51 -13.32 4.41
C PHE A 212 -0.65 -14.21 3.49
N LYS A 213 -0.72 -15.54 3.65
CA LYS A 213 0.15 -16.54 2.98
C LYS A 213 1.63 -16.53 3.42
N TRP A 214 1.92 -16.10 4.65
CA TRP A 214 3.25 -16.17 5.28
C TRP A 214 4.33 -15.26 4.67
N GLN A 215 3.93 -14.14 4.04
CA GLN A 215 4.88 -13.32 3.29
C GLN A 215 5.36 -12.05 4.00
N PHE A 216 6.65 -11.78 4.01
CA PHE A 216 7.25 -10.61 4.65
C PHE A 216 7.20 -9.35 3.79
N PHE A 217 7.06 -8.20 4.45
CA PHE A 217 7.07 -6.89 3.83
C PHE A 217 8.51 -6.48 3.53
N GLU A 218 8.73 -5.99 2.33
CA GLU A 218 9.99 -5.36 1.92
C GLU A 218 9.72 -4.22 0.95
N LEU A 219 10.79 -3.48 0.67
CA LEU A 219 10.77 -2.54 -0.45
C LEU A 219 11.23 -3.30 -1.68
N ASN A 220 10.44 -3.27 -2.75
CA ASN A 220 10.95 -3.71 -4.05
C ASN A 220 12.04 -2.74 -4.57
N ASP A 221 12.65 -3.10 -5.70
CA ASP A 221 13.64 -2.26 -6.40
C ASP A 221 13.14 -0.84 -6.73
N HIS A 222 11.81 -0.65 -6.75
CA HIS A 222 11.15 0.63 -7.01
C HIS A 222 10.73 1.36 -5.73
N LYS A 223 11.21 0.93 -4.56
CA LYS A 223 10.92 1.51 -3.23
C LYS A 223 9.44 1.47 -2.84
N HIS A 224 8.64 0.58 -3.43
CA HIS A 224 7.26 0.33 -3.00
C HIS A 224 7.22 -0.74 -1.92
N LEU A 225 6.34 -0.55 -0.93
CA LEU A 225 6.08 -1.53 0.11
C LEU A 225 5.25 -2.68 -0.45
N ILE A 226 5.85 -3.86 -0.48
CA ILE A 226 5.27 -5.10 -1.01
C ILE A 226 5.39 -6.21 0.02
N ALA A 227 4.49 -7.19 0.01
CA ALA A 227 4.65 -8.43 0.78
C ALA A 227 5.03 -9.56 -0.17
N VAL A 228 6.22 -10.16 -0.08
CA VAL A 228 6.69 -11.08 -1.15
C VAL A 228 7.40 -12.34 -0.71
N SER A 229 8.14 -12.35 0.41
CA SER A 229 8.96 -13.52 0.75
C SER A 229 8.29 -14.41 1.78
N THR A 230 8.14 -15.72 1.52
CA THR A 230 7.65 -16.68 2.52
C THR A 230 8.71 -17.14 3.53
N SER A 231 9.96 -16.72 3.36
CA SER A 231 11.06 -16.98 4.29
C SER A 231 11.86 -15.72 4.58
N SER A 232 12.20 -15.48 5.84
CA SER A 232 13.15 -14.44 6.24
C SER A 232 14.15 -15.01 7.24
N GLN A 233 15.39 -14.53 7.20
CA GLN A 233 16.30 -14.70 8.32
C GLN A 233 16.10 -13.53 9.29
N ASN A 234 16.21 -13.81 10.59
CA ASN A 234 16.01 -12.83 11.68
C ASN A 234 16.90 -11.58 11.57
N SER A 235 17.95 -11.64 10.76
CA SER A 235 18.94 -10.58 10.56
C SER A 235 18.84 -9.88 9.21
N ASP A 236 17.79 -10.12 8.41
CA ASP A 236 17.66 -9.50 7.08
C ASP A 236 17.30 -8.01 7.20
N PRO A 237 18.23 -7.08 6.91
CA PRO A 237 18.00 -5.65 7.07
C PRO A 237 16.96 -5.13 6.07
N SER A 238 16.84 -5.77 4.90
CA SER A 238 15.93 -5.35 3.81
C SER A 238 14.44 -5.51 4.15
N LYS A 239 14.14 -6.23 5.23
CA LYS A 239 12.78 -6.54 5.71
C LYS A 239 12.50 -5.97 7.10
N THR A 240 13.47 -5.25 7.66
CA THR A 240 13.46 -4.79 9.04
C THR A 240 13.13 -3.31 9.13
N PHE A 241 11.97 -3.01 9.71
CA PHE A 241 11.47 -1.65 9.95
C PHE A 241 11.85 -1.20 11.35
N GLU A 242 12.09 0.10 11.52
CA GLU A 242 12.32 0.69 12.84
C GLU A 242 11.05 1.35 13.38
N LEU A 243 10.79 1.06 14.65
CA LEU A 243 9.72 1.68 15.45
C LEU A 243 10.29 2.90 16.15
N ILE A 244 9.97 4.08 15.63
CA ILE A 244 10.35 5.34 16.27
C ILE A 244 9.18 5.81 17.13
N ARG A 245 9.28 5.59 18.45
CA ARG A 245 8.31 6.10 19.43
C ARG A 245 8.46 7.61 19.57
N LYS A 246 7.34 8.30 19.79
CA LYS A 246 7.37 9.71 20.17
C LYS A 246 7.73 9.82 21.65
N ASP A 247 8.79 10.57 21.96
CA ASP A 247 9.36 10.67 23.32
C ASP A 247 8.33 11.01 24.41
N ASN A 248 7.34 11.84 24.08
CA ASN A 248 6.33 12.33 25.03
C ASN A 248 4.96 11.62 24.91
N ASP A 249 4.83 10.64 24.02
CA ASP A 249 3.60 9.85 23.83
C ASP A 249 3.97 8.47 23.26
N PRO A 250 4.33 7.50 24.11
CA PRO A 250 4.84 6.20 23.67
C PRO A 250 3.80 5.34 22.94
N ASN A 251 2.52 5.77 22.92
CA ASN A 251 1.45 5.16 22.13
C ASN A 251 1.43 5.63 20.67
N ARG A 252 2.23 6.65 20.31
CA ARG A 252 2.40 7.12 18.94
C ARG A 252 3.75 6.69 18.38
N ILE A 253 3.70 5.99 17.26
CA ILE A 253 4.87 5.47 16.56
C ILE A 253 4.94 5.98 15.12
N ARG A 254 6.15 6.13 14.59
CA ARG A 254 6.43 6.25 13.15
C ARG A 254 7.19 5.02 12.68
N LEU A 255 6.85 4.53 11.50
CA LEU A 255 7.51 3.38 10.89
C LEU A 255 8.53 3.88 9.86
N ARG A 256 9.81 3.61 10.13
CA ARG A 256 10.91 3.87 9.20
C ARG A 256 11.26 2.59 8.47
N ALA A 257 11.23 2.63 7.14
CA ALA A 257 11.53 1.50 6.28
C ALA A 257 13.05 1.25 6.19
N PRO A 258 13.49 0.05 5.75
CA PRO A 258 14.90 -0.33 5.59
C PRO A 258 15.78 0.65 4.81
N ASN A 259 15.18 1.42 3.90
CA ASN A 259 15.85 2.44 3.10
C ASN A 259 16.06 3.79 3.85
N GLY A 260 15.68 3.87 5.13
CA GLY A 260 15.80 5.06 5.96
C GLY A 260 14.64 6.05 5.85
N PHE A 261 13.64 5.82 4.99
CA PHE A 261 12.49 6.72 4.78
C PHE A 261 11.25 6.31 5.60
N PHE A 262 10.40 7.28 5.94
CA PHE A 262 9.10 7.02 6.58
C PHE A 262 8.01 6.74 5.53
N LEU A 263 7.06 5.85 5.83
CA LEU A 263 5.87 5.63 5.00
C LEU A 263 4.96 6.89 5.05
N GLN A 264 4.91 7.70 3.99
CA GLN A 264 4.54 9.12 4.11
C GLN A 264 3.18 9.58 3.53
N GLU A 265 2.54 10.39 4.37
CA GLU A 265 1.47 11.38 4.20
C GLU A 265 1.99 12.61 3.40
N HIS A 266 2.18 12.47 2.09
CA HIS A 266 2.77 13.52 1.26
C HIS A 266 1.82 14.71 0.97
N TRP A 267 0.63 14.47 0.41
CA TRP A 267 -0.29 15.55 -0.04
C TRP A 267 -0.81 16.48 1.06
N ASN A 268 -0.82 16.05 2.32
CA ASN A 268 -1.26 16.89 3.45
C ASN A 268 -0.12 17.73 4.05
N SER A 269 1.13 17.49 3.67
CA SER A 269 2.30 18.12 4.30
C SER A 269 3.26 18.81 3.34
N PHE A 270 3.23 18.46 2.04
CA PHE A 270 4.18 18.99 1.07
C PHE A 270 3.86 20.43 0.62
N ILE A 271 2.60 20.67 0.23
CA ILE A 271 2.03 22.00 -0.03
C ILE A 271 0.86 22.21 0.94
N VAL A 272 0.93 23.31 1.70
CA VAL A 272 -0.04 23.68 2.74
C VAL A 272 -0.52 25.12 2.56
N GLU A 273 -1.47 25.55 3.39
CA GLU A 273 -2.04 26.90 3.30
C GLU A 273 -1.00 28.03 3.43
N ASP A 274 -0.03 27.87 4.34
CA ASP A 274 1.03 28.85 4.56
C ASP A 274 1.89 29.08 3.31
N ASP A 275 1.93 28.11 2.40
CA ASP A 275 2.64 28.24 1.11
C ASP A 275 1.90 29.20 0.17
N PHE A 276 0.56 29.13 0.12
CA PHE A 276 -0.26 30.08 -0.64
C PHE A 276 -0.19 31.49 -0.06
N LYS A 277 -0.15 31.60 1.27
CA LYS A 277 0.10 32.87 1.96
C LYS A 277 1.46 33.44 1.57
N PHE A 278 2.52 32.63 1.64
CA PHE A 278 3.86 33.03 1.25
C PHE A 278 3.92 33.51 -0.20
N MET A 279 3.31 32.77 -1.13
CA MET A 279 3.29 33.15 -2.55
C MET A 279 2.66 34.54 -2.74
N SER A 280 1.48 34.76 -2.15
CA SER A 280 0.78 36.05 -2.21
C SER A 280 1.56 37.20 -1.59
N GLU A 281 2.16 36.99 -0.41
CA GLU A 281 2.95 38.02 0.30
C GLU A 281 4.26 38.38 -0.42
N ASN A 282 4.74 37.53 -1.33
CA ASN A 282 5.97 37.74 -2.10
C ASN A 282 5.71 38.04 -3.58
N GLY A 283 4.52 38.57 -3.92
CA GLY A 283 4.25 39.13 -5.25
C GLY A 283 3.76 38.14 -6.31
N LEU A 284 3.64 36.86 -6.00
CA LEU A 284 3.01 35.89 -6.90
C LEU A 284 1.49 36.06 -6.88
N ASN A 285 0.86 35.88 -8.04
CA ASN A 285 -0.58 36.08 -8.22
C ASN A 285 -1.31 34.87 -8.84
N ALA A 286 -0.59 33.77 -9.11
CA ALA A 286 -1.13 32.56 -9.70
C ALA A 286 -0.31 31.30 -9.31
N VAL A 287 -0.93 30.13 -9.43
CA VAL A 287 -0.30 28.81 -9.32
C VAL A 287 -0.64 27.96 -10.55
N LYS A 288 0.37 27.32 -11.15
CA LYS A 288 0.21 26.24 -12.13
C LYS A 288 0.21 24.91 -11.36
N ILE A 289 -0.85 24.12 -11.46
CA ILE A 289 -1.03 22.86 -10.73
C ILE A 289 -1.03 21.69 -11.71
N PRO A 290 0.09 20.95 -11.82
CA PRO A 290 0.17 19.69 -12.53
C PRO A 290 -0.78 18.65 -11.95
N VAL A 291 -1.63 18.05 -12.78
CA VAL A 291 -2.48 16.91 -12.45
C VAL A 291 -2.29 15.79 -13.47
N GLY A 292 -2.29 14.55 -12.99
CA GLY A 292 -2.30 13.40 -13.90
C GLY A 292 -3.71 12.97 -14.23
N TRP A 293 -3.90 12.34 -15.40
CA TRP A 293 -5.18 11.85 -15.88
C TRP A 293 -5.95 11.00 -14.85
N TRP A 294 -5.26 10.29 -13.96
CA TRP A 294 -5.88 9.49 -12.91
C TRP A 294 -6.81 10.29 -11.98
N ILE A 295 -6.65 11.63 -11.89
CA ILE A 295 -7.54 12.51 -11.11
C ILE A 295 -9.02 12.33 -11.47
N MET A 296 -9.35 12.03 -12.72
CA MET A 296 -10.74 11.89 -13.17
C MET A 296 -11.44 10.67 -12.58
N PHE A 297 -10.66 9.69 -12.10
CA PHE A 297 -11.14 8.41 -11.59
C PHE A 297 -11.14 8.37 -10.05
N ASP A 298 -10.84 9.48 -9.39
CA ASP A 298 -10.97 9.62 -7.94
C ASP A 298 -12.39 9.27 -7.45
N PRO A 299 -12.54 8.63 -6.27
CA PRO A 299 -11.48 8.31 -5.31
C PRO A 299 -10.76 6.97 -5.60
N ASN A 300 -11.09 6.29 -6.69
CA ASN A 300 -10.60 4.94 -7.01
C ASN A 300 -9.96 4.92 -8.41
N PRO A 301 -8.84 5.62 -8.62
CA PRO A 301 -8.15 5.57 -9.90
C PRO A 301 -7.63 4.16 -10.21
N PRO A 302 -7.39 3.86 -11.50
CA PRO A 302 -6.82 2.57 -11.87
C PRO A 302 -5.41 2.40 -11.29
N ASN A 303 -5.10 1.18 -10.86
CA ASN A 303 -3.77 0.82 -10.36
C ASN A 303 -2.69 1.13 -11.41
N PRO A 304 -1.51 1.63 -11.01
CA PRO A 304 -1.00 1.79 -9.64
C PRO A 304 -1.30 3.15 -8.98
N PHE A 305 -2.14 4.00 -9.60
CA PHE A 305 -2.42 5.33 -9.06
C PHE A 305 -3.36 5.25 -7.84
N VAL A 306 -3.28 6.24 -6.95
CA VAL A 306 -4.06 6.28 -5.70
C VAL A 306 -4.94 7.52 -5.65
N GLY A 307 -6.11 7.41 -5.02
CA GLY A 307 -7.09 8.48 -4.99
C GLY A 307 -6.87 9.52 -3.89
N GLY A 308 -7.45 10.72 -4.08
CA GLY A 308 -7.36 11.85 -3.14
C GLY A 308 -6.88 13.16 -3.79
N SER A 309 -6.70 13.15 -5.11
CA SER A 309 -6.27 14.30 -5.90
C SER A 309 -7.31 15.42 -5.90
N TRP A 310 -8.61 15.14 -6.05
CA TRP A 310 -9.66 16.17 -5.97
C TRP A 310 -9.73 16.86 -4.61
N GLN A 311 -9.58 16.10 -3.52
CA GLN A 311 -9.59 16.67 -2.17
C GLN A 311 -8.41 17.64 -1.97
N THR A 312 -7.27 17.35 -2.59
CA THR A 312 -6.08 18.20 -2.54
C THR A 312 -6.27 19.45 -3.41
N LEU A 313 -6.84 19.29 -4.62
CA LEU A 313 -7.14 20.42 -5.51
C LEU A 313 -8.23 21.33 -4.92
N ASP A 314 -9.25 20.79 -4.26
CA ASP A 314 -10.28 21.57 -3.56
C ASP A 314 -9.67 22.48 -2.47
N LYS A 315 -8.67 21.99 -1.72
CA LYS A 315 -7.91 22.80 -0.76
C LYS A 315 -7.14 23.93 -1.46
N ALA A 316 -6.45 23.62 -2.55
CA ALA A 316 -5.71 24.61 -3.32
C ALA A 316 -6.62 25.74 -3.82
N PHE A 317 -7.82 25.44 -4.34
CA PHE A 317 -8.79 26.47 -4.74
C PHE A 317 -9.29 27.33 -3.56
N ASN A 318 -9.48 26.73 -2.38
CA ASN A 318 -9.88 27.48 -1.19
C ASN A 318 -8.77 28.45 -0.72
N TRP A 319 -7.51 28.00 -0.74
CA TRP A 319 -6.37 28.83 -0.42
C TRP A 319 -6.13 29.92 -1.48
N ALA A 320 -6.26 29.57 -2.77
CA ALA A 320 -6.16 30.51 -3.88
C ALA A 320 -7.16 31.65 -3.73
N LYS A 321 -8.42 31.33 -3.41
CA LYS A 321 -9.47 32.32 -3.11
C LYS A 321 -9.08 33.23 -1.93
N LYS A 322 -8.59 32.63 -0.84
CA LYS A 322 -8.22 33.36 0.39
C LYS A 322 -7.07 34.35 0.16
N TYR A 323 -6.10 33.98 -0.66
CA TYR A 323 -4.88 34.78 -0.90
C TYR A 323 -4.84 35.45 -2.27
N ASN A 324 -5.99 35.55 -2.94
CA ASN A 324 -6.15 36.18 -4.25
C ASN A 324 -5.18 35.65 -5.32
N LEU A 325 -4.97 34.34 -5.35
CA LEU A 325 -4.19 33.65 -6.38
C LEU A 325 -5.13 33.06 -7.44
N LYS A 326 -4.68 33.08 -8.69
CA LYS A 326 -5.29 32.34 -9.80
C LYS A 326 -4.77 30.91 -9.87
N VAL A 327 -5.53 30.02 -10.47
CA VAL A 327 -5.20 28.59 -10.64
C VAL A 327 -5.23 28.25 -12.12
N ILE A 328 -4.11 27.74 -12.62
CA ILE A 328 -3.97 27.10 -13.92
C ILE A 328 -3.91 25.59 -13.66
N ILE A 329 -4.85 24.83 -14.19
CA ILE A 329 -4.84 23.36 -14.10
C ILE A 329 -4.10 22.83 -15.32
N ASP A 330 -3.05 22.04 -15.10
CA ASP A 330 -2.23 21.48 -16.16
C ASP A 330 -2.37 19.96 -16.21
N LEU A 331 -2.90 19.43 -17.32
CA LEU A 331 -2.91 17.98 -17.56
C LEU A 331 -1.49 17.49 -17.88
N HIS A 332 -0.74 17.23 -16.82
CA HIS A 332 0.70 16.98 -16.87
C HIS A 332 1.06 15.56 -17.34
N ALA A 333 0.12 14.62 -17.18
CA ALA A 333 0.30 13.23 -17.58
C ALA A 333 -0.97 12.70 -18.25
N VAL A 334 -0.82 12.08 -19.42
CA VAL A 334 -1.91 11.41 -20.15
C VAL A 334 -1.68 9.89 -20.23
N PRO A 335 -2.73 9.08 -20.44
CA PRO A 335 -2.56 7.64 -20.60
C PRO A 335 -1.55 7.32 -21.70
N GLY A 336 -0.65 6.39 -21.40
CA GLY A 336 0.37 5.96 -22.34
C GLY A 336 1.61 6.85 -22.44
N SER A 337 1.67 7.95 -21.67
CA SER A 337 2.77 8.93 -21.64
C SER A 337 3.02 9.64 -22.97
N GLN A 338 3.03 10.97 -22.93
CA GLN A 338 3.22 11.83 -24.09
C GLN A 338 4.68 12.13 -24.44
N ASN A 339 5.62 11.76 -23.58
CA ASN A 339 7.05 12.07 -23.75
C ASN A 339 8.03 11.00 -23.25
N GLY A 340 7.56 9.95 -22.56
CA GLY A 340 8.43 8.92 -22.00
C GLY A 340 9.28 9.39 -20.81
N TRP A 341 8.98 10.56 -20.22
CA TRP A 341 9.69 11.09 -19.07
C TRP A 341 8.94 10.84 -17.76
N ASP A 342 9.66 10.73 -16.65
CA ASP A 342 9.12 10.35 -15.33
C ASP A 342 7.94 11.22 -14.86
N HIS A 343 8.01 12.53 -15.08
CA HIS A 343 6.94 13.49 -14.76
C HIS A 343 5.63 13.26 -15.54
N SER A 344 5.63 12.48 -16.63
CA SER A 344 4.41 12.04 -17.32
C SER A 344 3.80 10.76 -16.73
N GLY A 345 4.35 10.23 -15.64
CA GLY A 345 3.85 9.04 -14.96
C GLY A 345 4.13 7.71 -15.67
N THR A 346 5.04 7.69 -16.66
CA THR A 346 5.50 6.43 -17.27
C THR A 346 6.35 5.63 -16.30
N ARG A 347 6.21 4.30 -16.33
CA ARG A 347 6.98 3.38 -15.47
C ARG A 347 8.34 3.02 -16.06
N ASP A 348 8.42 2.92 -17.39
CA ASP A 348 9.56 2.34 -18.11
C ASP A 348 10.10 3.24 -19.22
N GLY A 349 9.61 4.48 -19.30
CA GLY A 349 10.01 5.44 -20.31
C GLY A 349 9.36 5.22 -21.68
N PHE A 350 8.44 4.26 -21.81
CA PHE A 350 7.76 4.01 -23.06
C PHE A 350 6.70 5.09 -23.35
N GLN A 351 6.77 5.68 -24.54
CA GLN A 351 5.81 6.65 -25.07
C GLN A 351 4.88 5.93 -26.07
N SER A 352 3.67 5.62 -25.62
CA SER A 352 2.61 5.04 -26.49
C SER A 352 1.58 6.07 -26.94
N TRP A 353 1.46 7.19 -26.22
CA TRP A 353 0.53 8.24 -26.60
C TRP A 353 0.95 8.91 -27.91
N GLY A 354 -0.02 9.13 -28.81
CA GLY A 354 0.20 9.76 -30.12
C GLY A 354 0.64 8.78 -31.23
N GLN A 355 0.88 7.51 -30.91
CA GLN A 355 1.25 6.48 -31.88
C GLN A 355 0.07 6.05 -32.77
N THR A 356 -1.17 6.14 -32.27
CA THR A 356 -2.41 5.79 -33.00
C THR A 356 -3.46 6.90 -32.87
N ASP A 357 -4.47 6.90 -33.75
CA ASP A 357 -5.60 7.84 -33.59
C ASP A 357 -6.44 7.47 -32.34
N ASP A 358 -6.55 6.18 -31.99
CA ASP A 358 -7.23 5.71 -30.76
C ASP A 358 -6.67 6.33 -29.47
N THR A 359 -5.34 6.48 -29.38
CA THR A 359 -4.70 7.13 -28.21
C THR A 359 -4.97 8.63 -28.15
N ILE A 360 -5.22 9.27 -29.30
CA ILE A 360 -5.67 10.66 -29.35
C ILE A 360 -7.12 10.77 -28.89
N GLU A 361 -8.01 9.94 -29.44
CA GLU A 361 -9.45 9.92 -29.10
C GLU A 361 -9.65 9.62 -27.60
N GLN A 362 -8.97 8.61 -27.06
CA GLN A 362 -9.03 8.28 -25.64
C GLN A 362 -8.63 9.47 -24.76
N THR A 363 -7.57 10.21 -25.11
CA THR A 363 -7.14 11.37 -24.33
C THR A 363 -8.09 12.55 -24.49
N VAL A 364 -8.78 12.71 -25.63
CA VAL A 364 -9.85 13.70 -25.79
C VAL A 364 -11.04 13.39 -24.88
N ASP A 365 -11.49 12.14 -24.82
CA ASP A 365 -12.60 11.72 -23.96
C ASP A 365 -12.26 11.96 -22.47
N ASN A 366 -11.03 11.63 -22.10
CA ASN A 366 -10.48 11.93 -20.79
C ASN A 366 -10.45 13.45 -20.53
N HIS A 367 -9.94 14.24 -21.47
CA HIS A 367 -9.92 15.70 -21.32
C HIS A 367 -11.33 16.28 -21.15
N GLU A 368 -12.32 15.78 -21.90
CA GLU A 368 -13.72 16.17 -21.74
C GLU A 368 -14.26 15.82 -20.35
N LEU A 369 -13.98 14.62 -19.85
CA LEU A 369 -14.36 14.22 -18.49
C LEU A 369 -13.71 15.11 -17.44
N MET A 370 -12.41 15.42 -17.58
CA MET A 370 -11.71 16.35 -16.70
C MET A 370 -12.37 17.73 -16.72
N CYS A 371 -12.62 18.30 -17.90
CA CYS A 371 -13.31 19.59 -18.03
C CYS A 371 -14.67 19.57 -17.35
N LYS A 372 -15.49 18.54 -17.60
CA LYS A 372 -16.79 18.38 -16.97
C LYS A 372 -16.69 18.41 -15.43
N LEU A 373 -15.72 17.71 -14.86
CA LEU A 373 -15.50 17.66 -13.40
C LEU A 373 -14.97 18.98 -12.85
N VAL A 374 -14.01 19.61 -13.55
CA VAL A 374 -13.46 20.92 -13.19
C VAL A 374 -14.55 21.99 -13.19
N PHE A 375 -15.34 22.10 -14.26
CA PHE A 375 -16.42 23.09 -14.34
C PHE A 375 -17.56 22.79 -13.38
N HIS A 376 -17.88 21.51 -13.13
CA HIS A 376 -18.84 21.18 -12.07
C HIS A 376 -18.40 21.69 -10.68
N ARG A 377 -17.09 21.69 -10.39
CA ARG A 377 -16.54 22.07 -9.09
C ARG A 377 -16.21 23.55 -8.95
N TYR A 378 -15.75 24.17 -10.03
CA TYR A 378 -15.07 25.46 -10.00
C TYR A 378 -15.59 26.46 -11.05
N ALA A 379 -16.68 26.18 -11.76
CA ALA A 379 -17.20 27.12 -12.78
C ALA A 379 -17.56 28.50 -12.21
N ASP A 380 -17.99 28.58 -10.95
CA ASP A 380 -18.32 29.85 -10.27
C ASP A 380 -17.11 30.46 -9.52
N LYS A 381 -15.94 29.83 -9.60
CA LYS A 381 -14.72 30.25 -8.92
C LYS A 381 -13.88 31.12 -9.85
N PRO A 382 -13.78 32.44 -9.61
CA PRO A 382 -12.95 33.33 -10.44
C PRO A 382 -11.45 33.02 -10.33
N GLU A 383 -11.04 32.15 -9.40
CA GLU A 383 -9.69 31.63 -9.28
C GLU A 383 -9.33 30.71 -10.45
N LEU A 384 -10.28 29.99 -11.07
CA LEU A 384 -10.00 29.15 -12.24
C LEU A 384 -9.65 30.05 -13.43
N TYR A 385 -8.38 30.02 -13.86
CA TYR A 385 -7.84 30.99 -14.82
C TYR A 385 -7.50 30.37 -16.18
N ALA A 386 -7.00 29.14 -16.20
CA ALA A 386 -6.77 28.40 -17.43
C ALA A 386 -6.76 26.88 -17.17
N ILE A 387 -6.95 26.13 -18.25
CA ILE A 387 -6.76 24.68 -18.32
C ILE A 387 -5.80 24.42 -19.47
N GLU A 388 -4.64 23.84 -19.17
CA GLU A 388 -3.68 23.39 -20.17
C GLU A 388 -4.06 21.97 -20.62
N LEU A 389 -4.13 21.77 -21.95
CA LEU A 389 -4.67 20.55 -22.54
C LEU A 389 -3.72 19.35 -22.36
N ILE A 390 -2.41 19.58 -22.39
CA ILE A 390 -1.38 18.55 -22.20
C ILE A 390 -0.01 19.19 -22.01
N ASN A 391 0.76 18.68 -21.05
CA ASN A 391 2.15 19.10 -20.85
C ASN A 391 3.12 18.40 -21.82
N GLU A 392 4.04 19.15 -22.42
CA GLU A 392 5.24 18.67 -23.14
C GLU A 392 5.10 17.41 -24.03
N PRO A 393 4.19 17.37 -25.02
CA PRO A 393 4.12 16.25 -25.97
C PRO A 393 5.41 16.18 -26.84
N LEU A 394 6.08 15.02 -26.85
CA LEU A 394 7.40 14.87 -27.48
C LEU A 394 7.32 14.44 -28.95
N ALA A 395 8.02 15.19 -29.81
CA ALA A 395 8.32 14.79 -31.18
C ALA A 395 9.63 13.96 -31.25
N PRO A 396 9.75 12.99 -32.18
CA PRO A 396 8.78 12.62 -33.21
C PRO A 396 7.72 11.61 -32.73
N GLY A 397 7.66 11.29 -31.43
CA GLY A 397 6.73 10.30 -30.88
C GLY A 397 5.27 10.58 -31.26
N VAL A 398 4.81 11.82 -31.12
CA VAL A 398 3.57 12.29 -31.77
C VAL A 398 3.87 13.12 -33.01
N THR A 399 3.12 12.89 -34.09
CA THR A 399 3.23 13.71 -35.31
C THR A 399 2.49 15.04 -35.15
N LEU A 400 2.94 16.09 -35.83
CA LEU A 400 2.28 17.40 -35.78
C LEU A 400 0.81 17.35 -36.21
N ASN A 401 0.45 16.52 -37.20
CA ASN A 401 -0.93 16.39 -37.65
C ASN A 401 -1.84 15.79 -36.57
N LYS A 402 -1.37 14.73 -35.89
CA LYS A 402 -2.11 14.13 -34.77
C LYS A 402 -2.22 15.07 -33.58
N LEU A 403 -1.14 15.79 -33.27
CA LEU A 403 -1.16 16.79 -32.20
C LEU A 403 -2.15 17.93 -32.48
N LYS A 404 -2.24 18.39 -33.72
CA LYS A 404 -3.26 19.38 -34.13
C LYS A 404 -4.68 18.84 -34.01
N LYS A 405 -4.93 17.59 -34.41
CA LYS A 405 -6.24 16.93 -34.20
C LYS A 405 -6.61 16.89 -32.71
N TYR A 406 -5.66 16.52 -31.85
CA TYR A 406 -5.85 16.53 -30.40
C TYR A 406 -6.23 17.92 -29.88
N TYR A 407 -5.46 18.94 -30.24
CA TYR A 407 -5.72 20.30 -29.77
C TYR A 407 -7.05 20.88 -30.25
N GLU A 408 -7.45 20.61 -31.50
CA GLU A 408 -8.76 21.02 -32.01
C GLU A 408 -9.90 20.34 -31.23
N ALA A 409 -9.79 19.03 -31.02
CA ALA A 409 -10.80 18.26 -30.30
C ALA A 409 -10.86 18.64 -28.80
N GLY A 410 -9.71 18.78 -28.14
CA GLY A 410 -9.62 19.20 -26.73
C GLY A 410 -10.10 20.64 -26.50
N TYR A 411 -9.82 21.55 -27.45
CA TYR A 411 -10.40 22.90 -27.44
C TYR A 411 -11.93 22.85 -27.49
N ASN A 412 -12.48 22.11 -28.45
CA ASN A 412 -13.93 21.98 -28.60
C ASN A 412 -14.58 21.32 -27.36
N ALA A 413 -13.96 20.30 -26.79
CA ALA A 413 -14.40 19.65 -25.55
C ALA A 413 -14.43 20.63 -24.37
N THR A 414 -13.38 21.44 -24.21
CA THR A 414 -13.33 22.48 -23.16
C THR A 414 -14.47 23.49 -23.34
N ARG A 415 -14.72 23.93 -24.58
CA ARG A 415 -15.76 24.92 -24.92
C ARG A 415 -17.19 24.40 -24.70
N ARG A 416 -17.45 23.10 -24.82
CA ARG A 416 -18.77 22.51 -24.49
C ARG A 416 -19.18 22.71 -23.03
N HIS A 417 -18.23 22.95 -22.14
CA HIS A 417 -18.48 23.08 -20.69
C HIS A 417 -18.31 24.52 -20.17
N THR A 418 -17.94 25.47 -21.03
CA THR A 418 -17.74 26.87 -20.60
C THR A 418 -18.06 27.87 -21.71
N ASP A 419 -19.05 28.73 -21.44
CA ASP A 419 -19.44 29.82 -22.35
C ASP A 419 -18.88 31.19 -21.93
N VAL A 420 -18.28 31.32 -20.73
CA VAL A 420 -18.21 32.65 -20.08
C VAL A 420 -16.91 32.97 -19.31
N HIS A 421 -16.05 32.00 -18.96
CA HIS A 421 -14.96 32.27 -17.98
C HIS A 421 -13.54 32.07 -18.51
N LEU A 422 -13.33 31.20 -19.49
CA LEU A 422 -12.03 31.07 -20.17
C LEU A 422 -12.15 31.71 -21.55
N CYS A 423 -11.36 32.73 -21.87
CA CYS A 423 -11.43 33.42 -23.16
C CYS A 423 -10.09 33.30 -23.91
N GLY A 424 -10.17 32.97 -25.20
CA GLY A 424 -8.99 32.85 -26.06
C GLY A 424 -8.23 31.54 -25.91
N SER A 425 -6.99 31.54 -26.40
CA SER A 425 -6.02 30.44 -26.31
C SER A 425 -4.67 30.99 -25.88
N VAL A 426 -3.90 30.14 -25.19
CA VAL A 426 -2.57 30.46 -24.68
C VAL A 426 -1.58 29.43 -25.25
N ILE A 427 -0.43 29.88 -25.72
CA ILE A 427 0.72 29.03 -26.04
C ILE A 427 1.64 29.02 -24.82
N ASP A 428 1.88 27.84 -24.26
CA ASP A 428 2.89 27.63 -23.22
C ASP A 428 4.26 27.29 -23.86
N VAL A 429 5.32 27.96 -23.40
CA VAL A 429 6.72 27.68 -23.76
C VAL A 429 7.56 27.41 -22.52
N HIS A 430 8.38 26.38 -22.58
CA HIS A 430 9.25 25.98 -21.47
C HIS A 430 10.71 26.26 -21.81
N TYR A 431 11.42 26.94 -20.89
CA TYR A 431 12.80 27.38 -21.11
C TYR A 431 13.74 26.90 -20.00
N TYR A 432 14.70 26.07 -20.40
CA TYR A 432 15.76 25.55 -19.55
C TYR A 432 17.13 25.73 -20.22
N ASN A 433 18.10 26.26 -19.48
CA ASN A 433 19.47 26.49 -19.96
C ASN A 433 20.47 25.47 -19.38
N MET A 434 20.13 24.16 -19.46
CA MET A 434 21.02 23.10 -18.92
C MET A 434 20.96 21.74 -19.62
N PHE A 435 19.84 21.39 -20.25
CA PHE A 435 19.64 20.04 -20.79
C PHE A 435 20.43 19.78 -22.10
N SER A 436 20.76 20.84 -22.84
CA SER A 436 21.62 20.74 -24.03
C SER A 436 23.10 20.88 -23.69
N SER A 437 23.95 20.13 -24.39
CA SER A 437 25.42 20.21 -24.28
C SER A 437 25.99 21.59 -24.67
N MET A 438 25.20 22.44 -25.34
CA MET A 438 25.60 23.81 -25.62
C MET A 438 25.69 24.64 -24.34
N PHE A 439 24.73 24.50 -23.42
CA PHE A 439 24.66 25.30 -22.20
C PHE A 439 25.75 24.93 -21.21
N LYS A 440 26.16 23.65 -21.18
CA LYS A 440 27.29 23.15 -20.37
C LYS A 440 28.64 23.79 -20.73
N ARG A 441 28.73 24.44 -21.90
CA ARG A 441 29.94 25.12 -22.40
C ARG A 441 29.82 26.64 -22.36
N MET A 442 28.66 27.17 -21.96
CA MET A 442 28.44 28.60 -21.88
C MET A 442 28.98 29.17 -20.57
N THR A 443 29.54 30.37 -20.61
CA THR A 443 29.78 31.19 -19.42
C THR A 443 28.45 31.74 -18.88
N VAL A 444 28.48 32.32 -17.67
CA VAL A 444 27.33 33.05 -17.11
C VAL A 444 26.84 34.12 -18.10
N GLN A 445 27.75 34.95 -18.62
CA GLN A 445 27.39 36.02 -19.56
C GLN A 445 26.78 35.46 -20.85
N GLN A 446 27.29 34.35 -21.38
CA GLN A 446 26.72 33.73 -22.57
C GLN A 446 25.31 33.18 -22.32
N ASN A 447 25.01 32.68 -21.12
CA ASN A 447 23.64 32.30 -20.75
C ASN A 447 22.71 33.52 -20.68
N ILE A 448 23.16 34.62 -20.07
CA ILE A 448 22.42 35.89 -20.01
C ILE A 448 22.15 36.44 -21.42
N ASP A 449 23.19 36.49 -22.27
CA ASP A 449 23.07 36.95 -23.65
C ASP A 449 22.14 36.03 -24.46
N TYR A 450 22.13 34.73 -24.18
CA TYR A 450 21.21 33.79 -24.83
C TYR A 450 19.75 34.09 -24.47
N VAL A 451 19.46 34.48 -23.23
CA VAL A 451 18.12 34.91 -22.81
C VAL A 451 17.70 36.19 -23.54
N TYR A 452 18.53 37.24 -23.52
CA TYR A 452 18.21 38.52 -24.17
C TYR A 452 18.11 38.46 -25.70
N ASN A 453 18.86 37.57 -26.34
CA ASN A 453 18.88 37.48 -27.80
C ASN A 453 17.96 36.38 -28.31
N ASN A 454 18.22 35.13 -27.93
CA ASN A 454 17.56 33.97 -28.53
C ASN A 454 16.15 33.78 -27.94
N ARG A 455 16.03 33.73 -26.60
CA ARG A 455 14.73 33.52 -25.95
C ARG A 455 13.79 34.70 -26.22
N ALA A 456 14.29 35.94 -26.11
CA ALA A 456 13.49 37.12 -26.42
C ALA A 456 13.02 37.15 -27.89
N SER A 457 13.87 36.77 -28.85
CA SER A 457 13.49 36.70 -30.27
C SER A 457 12.39 35.67 -30.53
N VAL A 458 12.53 34.46 -29.97
CA VAL A 458 11.49 33.42 -30.07
C VAL A 458 10.20 33.90 -29.43
N LEU A 459 10.25 34.45 -28.22
CA LEU A 459 9.08 34.96 -27.52
C LEU A 459 8.36 36.05 -28.34
N ASN A 460 9.12 37.01 -28.86
CA ASN A 460 8.58 38.08 -29.73
C ASN A 460 7.91 37.52 -31.00
N SER A 461 8.48 36.47 -31.59
CA SER A 461 7.88 35.85 -32.79
C SER A 461 6.53 35.18 -32.53
N LEU A 462 6.25 34.78 -31.28
CA LEU A 462 4.98 34.17 -30.88
C LEU A 462 3.91 35.22 -30.54
N MET A 463 4.34 36.40 -30.06
CA MET A 463 3.47 37.52 -29.66
C MET A 463 3.00 38.35 -30.87
N VAL A 464 2.25 37.73 -31.78
CA VAL A 464 1.70 38.40 -32.97
C VAL A 464 0.35 39.07 -32.69
N SER A 465 0.04 40.15 -33.43
CA SER A 465 -1.24 40.85 -33.29
C SER A 465 -2.42 39.93 -33.61
N ASN A 466 -3.45 39.94 -32.76
CA ASN A 466 -4.60 39.03 -32.79
C ASN A 466 -4.23 37.53 -32.70
N GLY A 467 -3.01 37.20 -32.27
CA GLY A 467 -2.55 35.86 -31.98
C GLY A 467 -3.01 35.36 -30.60
N PRO A 468 -2.67 34.11 -30.26
CA PRO A 468 -2.87 33.60 -28.90
C PRO A 468 -2.03 34.38 -27.89
N LEU A 469 -2.43 34.34 -26.62
CA LEU A 469 -1.57 34.81 -25.54
C LEU A 469 -0.38 33.85 -25.40
N VAL A 470 0.72 34.33 -24.83
CA VAL A 470 1.96 33.55 -24.67
C VAL A 470 2.32 33.49 -23.20
N PHE A 471 2.61 32.29 -22.71
CA PHE A 471 2.96 31.99 -21.33
C PHE A 471 4.33 31.32 -21.29
N VAL A 472 5.22 31.75 -20.40
CA VAL A 472 6.45 31.00 -20.09
C VAL A 472 6.18 30.12 -18.88
N GLY A 473 5.55 28.95 -19.09
CA GLY A 473 4.96 28.16 -18.02
C GLY A 473 5.94 27.37 -17.17
N GLU A 474 7.15 27.16 -17.66
CA GLU A 474 8.24 26.57 -16.89
C GLU A 474 9.60 27.19 -17.22
N TRP A 475 10.31 27.59 -16.16
CA TRP A 475 11.71 27.99 -16.17
C TRP A 475 12.30 27.86 -14.77
N VAL A 476 13.63 27.81 -14.67
CA VAL A 476 14.38 27.76 -13.40
C VAL A 476 15.52 28.76 -13.42
N ASP A 477 16.01 29.15 -12.25
CA ASP A 477 17.23 29.96 -12.13
C ASP A 477 18.46 29.08 -11.88
N GLU A 478 18.51 27.93 -12.55
CA GLU A 478 19.63 27.00 -12.54
C GLU A 478 20.31 27.02 -13.91
N MET A 479 21.64 27.01 -13.92
CA MET A 479 22.45 27.05 -15.13
C MET A 479 23.53 25.97 -15.08
N GLY A 480 23.89 25.42 -16.24
CA GLY A 480 24.92 24.38 -16.35
C GLY A 480 26.36 24.83 -16.05
N VAL A 481 26.55 25.89 -15.25
CA VAL A 481 27.84 26.55 -15.00
C VAL A 481 28.33 26.22 -13.59
N ALA A 482 29.50 25.59 -13.48
CA ALA A 482 30.11 25.29 -12.20
C ALA A 482 30.63 26.56 -11.50
N ASN A 483 30.46 26.63 -10.18
CA ASN A 483 30.99 27.69 -9.31
C ASN A 483 30.49 29.12 -9.63
N ALA A 484 29.33 29.27 -10.26
CA ALA A 484 28.68 30.58 -10.41
C ALA A 484 28.39 31.18 -9.02
N SER A 485 28.65 32.47 -8.87
CA SER A 485 28.43 33.20 -7.63
C SER A 485 26.93 33.49 -7.42
N LYS A 486 26.54 33.89 -6.21
CA LYS A 486 25.17 34.39 -5.97
C LYS A 486 24.80 35.54 -6.90
N GLU A 487 25.73 36.47 -7.15
CA GLU A 487 25.52 37.60 -8.05
C GLU A 487 25.31 37.14 -9.51
N ASP A 488 26.01 36.08 -9.93
CA ASP A 488 25.81 35.50 -11.26
C ASP A 488 24.39 34.93 -11.44
N TYR A 489 23.88 34.22 -10.43
CA TYR A 489 22.50 33.73 -10.43
C TYR A 489 21.50 34.89 -10.38
N GLN A 490 21.70 35.90 -9.53
CA GLN A 490 20.84 37.09 -9.50
C GLN A 490 20.76 37.75 -10.88
N ARG A 491 21.89 37.98 -11.55
CA ARG A 491 21.94 38.57 -12.91
C ARG A 491 21.26 37.69 -13.96
N PHE A 492 21.38 36.36 -13.83
CA PHE A 492 20.71 35.43 -14.73
C PHE A 492 19.20 35.40 -14.50
N GLY A 493 18.75 35.30 -13.25
CA GLY A 493 17.35 35.39 -12.85
C GLY A 493 16.70 36.71 -13.25
N GLU A 494 17.39 37.84 -13.07
CA GLU A 494 16.93 39.16 -13.53
C GLU A 494 16.73 39.21 -15.05
N ALA A 495 17.65 38.65 -15.84
CA ALA A 495 17.51 38.58 -17.29
C ALA A 495 16.31 37.70 -17.71
N GLN A 496 16.09 36.59 -17.00
CA GLN A 496 14.94 35.72 -17.22
C GLN A 496 13.63 36.43 -16.86
N LEU A 497 13.55 37.08 -15.70
CA LEU A 497 12.37 37.86 -15.29
C LEU A 497 12.06 39.00 -16.25
N ASP A 498 13.07 39.73 -16.74
CA ASP A 498 12.87 40.81 -17.72
C ASP A 498 12.37 40.29 -19.07
N VAL A 499 12.91 39.18 -19.58
CA VAL A 499 12.50 38.64 -20.89
C VAL A 499 11.19 37.87 -20.78
N TYR A 500 11.04 36.99 -19.80
CA TYR A 500 9.85 36.15 -19.63
C TYR A 500 8.66 36.95 -19.12
N GLY A 501 8.90 38.03 -18.36
CA GLY A 501 7.89 39.02 -17.98
C GLY A 501 7.21 39.74 -19.14
N ARG A 502 7.78 39.67 -20.35
CA ARG A 502 7.16 40.24 -21.57
C ARG A 502 6.05 39.35 -22.14
N ALA A 503 5.97 38.08 -21.72
CA ALA A 503 4.97 37.15 -22.19
C ALA A 503 3.55 37.64 -21.83
N THR A 504 2.64 37.61 -22.79
CA THR A 504 1.32 38.27 -22.67
C THR A 504 0.36 37.60 -21.69
N PHE A 505 0.63 36.37 -21.27
CA PHE A 505 -0.10 35.66 -20.21
C PHE A 505 0.67 35.57 -18.89
N GLY A 506 1.98 35.88 -18.89
CA GLY A 506 2.87 35.82 -17.72
C GLY A 506 3.89 34.67 -17.78
N TRP A 507 4.38 34.28 -16.61
CA TRP A 507 5.35 33.20 -16.45
C TRP A 507 5.08 32.38 -15.18
N SER A 508 5.64 31.16 -15.12
CA SER A 508 5.60 30.28 -13.95
C SER A 508 6.95 29.62 -13.73
N TYR A 509 7.46 29.72 -12.50
CA TYR A 509 8.74 29.14 -12.11
C TYR A 509 8.56 27.67 -11.73
N TRP A 510 9.42 26.80 -12.26
CA TRP A 510 9.46 25.39 -11.88
C TRP A 510 10.55 25.19 -10.82
N THR A 511 10.26 24.98 -9.54
CA THR A 511 8.95 24.85 -8.88
C THR A 511 8.95 25.64 -7.57
N PHE A 512 7.83 25.62 -6.85
CA PHE A 512 7.72 26.33 -5.58
C PHE A 512 8.70 25.81 -4.52
N ARG A 513 8.76 24.47 -4.35
CA ARG A 513 9.56 23.81 -3.32
C ARG A 513 10.09 22.47 -3.78
N ILE A 514 11.40 22.28 -3.66
CA ILE A 514 12.12 21.02 -3.87
C ILE A 514 13.46 21.07 -3.09
N PRO A 515 14.10 19.95 -2.74
CA PRO A 515 15.41 19.96 -2.05
C PRO A 515 16.59 20.55 -2.84
N TYR A 516 16.41 20.91 -4.12
CA TYR A 516 17.43 21.53 -4.94
C TYR A 516 17.25 23.06 -4.95
N ASN A 517 18.25 23.79 -4.45
CA ASN A 517 18.16 25.22 -4.13
C ASN A 517 17.63 26.09 -5.29
N HIS A 518 18.29 26.08 -6.45
CA HIS A 518 17.92 26.90 -7.61
C HIS A 518 16.74 26.37 -8.42
N TRP A 519 16.12 25.28 -7.96
CA TRP A 519 14.85 24.76 -8.48
C TRP A 519 13.68 25.07 -7.52
N SER A 520 13.97 25.70 -6.37
CA SER A 520 13.03 26.00 -5.31
C SER A 520 12.82 27.51 -5.22
N LEU A 521 11.75 28.03 -5.81
CA LEU A 521 11.45 29.47 -5.80
C LEU A 521 11.35 30.01 -4.37
N GLU A 522 10.76 29.23 -3.45
CA GLU A 522 10.70 29.59 -2.03
C GLU A 522 12.11 29.83 -1.46
N TRP A 523 13.06 28.95 -1.78
CA TRP A 523 14.44 29.11 -1.33
C TRP A 523 15.10 30.32 -2.00
N MET A 524 14.87 30.53 -3.30
CA MET A 524 15.45 31.65 -4.05
C MET A 524 15.01 33.00 -3.49
N ILE A 525 13.72 33.16 -3.16
CA ILE A 525 13.18 34.38 -2.54
C ILE A 525 13.75 34.55 -1.13
N LYS A 526 13.68 33.52 -0.27
CA LYS A 526 14.16 33.60 1.13
C LYS A 526 15.65 33.91 1.25
N ASN A 527 16.45 33.51 0.26
CA ASN A 527 17.90 33.74 0.26
C ASN A 527 18.30 34.94 -0.62
N GLY A 528 17.34 35.69 -1.14
CA GLY A 528 17.57 36.92 -1.92
C GLY A 528 18.31 36.68 -3.23
N TYR A 529 18.04 35.57 -3.91
CA TYR A 529 18.48 35.32 -5.30
C TYR A 529 17.47 35.89 -6.30
N ILE A 530 16.18 35.83 -5.98
CA ILE A 530 15.09 36.40 -6.77
C ILE A 530 14.31 37.39 -5.92
N THR A 531 13.95 38.54 -6.49
CA THR A 531 13.02 39.52 -5.93
C THR A 531 11.92 39.76 -6.97
N LEU A 532 10.66 39.67 -6.57
CA LEU A 532 9.48 39.74 -7.44
C LEU A 532 8.73 41.07 -7.32
#